data_AF-A0A7V8ACR0-F1
#
_entry.id   AF-A0A7V8ACR0-F1
#
_cell.length_a   1.000
_cell.length_b   1.000
_cell.length_c   1.000
_cell.angle_alpha   90.00
_cell.angle_beta   90.00
_cell.angle_gamma   90.00
#
_symmetry.space_group_name_H-M   'P 1'
#
loop_
_entity.id
_entity.type
_entity.pdbx_description
1 polymer ?
#
loop_
_entity_poly.entity_id
_entity_poly.type
_entity_poly.pdbx_seq_one_letter_code
_entity_poly.pdbx_strand_id
1 'polypeptide(L)'
;MTKRDRIKNALMVIGIVAITMVIAQTLFILVKLPIIIIVGVASLVACIVVWFFGKLFEEDIEAFELPDTEAAQDSTTADPALNTQHDFTQSALDALTDPILVIDTERRLVFTNRAAQNRFNFTNVGIRLETLIRFPQLLEAIDKIALNLEPVDIVWESHIPSHRFDRVNITAFQVETG
;
A
#
# COMPACT_ATOMS: atom_id res chain seq x y z
N MET A 1 -17.42 33.41 -74.71
CA MET A 1 -16.88 32.32 -73.85
C MET A 1 -17.29 31.00 -74.48
N THR A 2 -16.35 30.24 -75.03
CA THR A 2 -16.68 29.10 -75.90
C THR A 2 -16.96 27.84 -75.09
N LYS A 3 -17.79 26.92 -75.60
CA LYS A 3 -18.15 25.65 -74.93
C LYS A 3 -16.92 24.84 -74.49
N ARG A 4 -15.80 24.98 -75.22
CA ARG A 4 -14.49 24.37 -74.91
C ARG A 4 -13.86 24.94 -73.64
N ASP A 5 -14.00 26.23 -73.37
CA ASP A 5 -13.42 26.88 -72.18
C ASP A 5 -14.16 26.45 -70.90
N ARG A 6 -15.47 26.21 -71.00
CA ARG A 6 -16.28 25.69 -69.88
C ARG A 6 -15.87 24.26 -69.49
N ILE A 7 -15.54 23.42 -70.47
CA ILE A 7 -15.08 22.04 -70.22
C ILE A 7 -13.71 22.04 -69.56
N LYS A 8 -12.77 22.88 -70.02
CA LYS A 8 -11.44 23.00 -69.40
C LYS A 8 -11.51 23.48 -67.96
N ASN A 9 -12.35 24.48 -67.68
CA ASN A 9 -12.53 25.00 -66.32
C ASN A 9 -13.20 23.95 -65.42
N ALA A 10 -14.18 23.19 -65.92
CA ALA A 10 -14.80 22.12 -65.16
C ALA A 10 -13.80 21.00 -64.82
N LEU A 11 -12.95 20.60 -65.77
CA LEU A 11 -11.94 19.57 -65.56
C LEU A 11 -10.87 20.02 -64.54
N MET A 12 -10.47 21.30 -64.60
CA MET A 12 -9.52 21.90 -63.66
C MET A 12 -10.07 21.94 -62.23
N VAL A 13 -11.35 22.28 -62.05
CA VAL A 13 -12.00 22.31 -60.73
C VAL A 13 -12.10 20.90 -60.13
N ILE A 14 -12.48 19.90 -60.93
CA ILE A 14 -12.54 18.51 -60.46
C ILE A 14 -11.15 18.01 -60.02
N GLY A 15 -10.10 18.36 -60.77
CA GLY A 15 -8.73 18.02 -60.41
C GLY A 15 -8.30 18.62 -59.06
N ILE A 16 -8.62 19.89 -58.80
CA ILE A 16 -8.30 20.56 -57.53
C ILE A 16 -9.05 19.92 -56.35
N VAL A 17 -10.32 19.57 -56.54
CA VAL A 17 -11.13 18.91 -55.50
C VAL A 17 -10.57 17.52 -55.18
N ALA A 18 -10.17 16.74 -56.19
CA ALA A 18 -9.58 15.42 -55.96
C ALA A 18 -8.25 15.52 -55.18
N ILE A 19 -7.39 16.47 -55.53
CA ILE A 19 -6.09 16.67 -54.86
C ILE A 19 -6.30 17.09 -53.40
N THR A 20 -7.19 18.05 -53.14
CA THR A 20 -7.48 18.51 -51.76
C THR A 20 -8.07 17.40 -50.91
N MET A 21 -8.91 16.53 -51.48
CA MET A 21 -9.46 15.36 -50.78
C MET A 21 -8.38 14.33 -50.42
N VAL A 22 -7.45 14.03 -51.34
CA VAL A 22 -6.32 13.13 -51.06
C VAL A 22 -5.42 13.71 -49.98
N ILE A 23 -5.13 15.01 -50.02
CA ILE A 23 -4.31 15.68 -48.99
C ILE A 23 -5.01 15.62 -47.62
N ALA A 24 -6.31 15.91 -47.56
CA ALA A 24 -7.08 15.84 -46.32
C ALA A 24 -7.11 14.42 -45.73
N GLN A 25 -7.28 13.40 -46.58
CA GLN A 25 -7.28 12.00 -46.16
C GLN A 25 -5.89 11.56 -45.64
N THR A 26 -4.83 11.99 -46.31
CA THR A 26 -3.45 11.70 -45.88
C THR A 26 -3.12 12.38 -44.55
N LEU A 27 -3.56 13.63 -44.37
CA LEU A 27 -3.36 14.38 -43.12
C LEU A 27 -4.14 13.75 -41.95
N PHE A 28 -5.36 13.25 -42.21
CA PHE A 28 -6.18 12.57 -41.22
C PHE A 28 -5.52 11.29 -40.69
N ILE A 29 -4.92 10.50 -41.59
CA ILE A 29 -4.17 9.28 -41.22
C ILE A 29 -2.94 9.64 -40.40
N LEU A 30 -2.20 10.68 -40.80
CA LEU A 30 -0.98 11.13 -40.12
C LEU A 30 -1.24 11.58 -38.67
N VAL A 31 -2.38 12.25 -38.41
CA VAL A 31 -2.76 12.72 -37.07
C VAL A 31 -3.27 11.56 -36.18
N LYS A 32 -3.92 10.54 -36.75
CA LYS A 32 -4.51 9.42 -35.99
C LYS A 32 -3.49 8.33 -35.62
N LEU A 33 -2.47 8.11 -36.45
CA LEU A 33 -1.42 7.12 -36.22
C LEU A 33 -0.71 7.23 -34.85
N PRO A 34 -0.24 8.42 -34.40
CA PRO A 34 0.43 8.53 -33.10
C PRO A 34 -0.52 8.27 -31.93
N ILE A 35 -1.82 8.61 -32.05
CA ILE A 35 -2.81 8.37 -31.00
C ILE A 35 -3.00 6.86 -30.78
N ILE A 36 -3.09 6.08 -31.87
CA ILE A 36 -3.22 4.62 -31.79
C ILE A 36 -1.98 4.00 -31.13
N ILE A 37 -0.78 4.48 -31.48
CA ILE A 37 0.48 4.01 -30.87
C ILE A 37 0.51 4.33 -29.37
N ILE A 38 0.14 5.55 -28.97
CA ILE A 38 0.13 5.96 -27.56
C ILE A 38 -0.86 5.11 -26.75
N VAL A 39 -2.07 4.88 -27.27
CA VAL A 39 -3.07 4.02 -26.61
C VAL A 39 -2.57 2.57 -26.52
N GLY A 40 -1.93 2.06 -27.56
CA GLY A 40 -1.33 0.73 -27.56
C GLY A 40 -0.23 0.58 -26.51
N VAL A 41 0.68 1.56 -26.43
CA VAL A 41 1.75 1.59 -25.43
C VAL A 41 1.18 1.72 -24.02
N ALA A 42 0.20 2.61 -23.81
CA ALA A 42 -0.44 2.78 -22.51
C ALA A 42 -1.14 1.48 -22.04
N SER A 43 -1.82 0.78 -22.95
CA SER A 43 -2.44 -0.52 -22.67
C SER A 43 -1.40 -1.58 -22.33
N LEU A 44 -0.29 -1.63 -23.07
CA LEU A 44 0.80 -2.57 -22.82
C LEU A 44 1.49 -2.30 -21.48
N VAL A 45 1.72 -1.03 -21.13
CA VAL A 45 2.23 -0.62 -19.82
C VAL A 45 1.25 -1.01 -18.72
N ALA A 46 -0.05 -0.78 -18.90
CA ALA A 46 -1.06 -1.21 -17.94
C ALA A 46 -1.08 -2.72 -17.75
N CYS A 47 -0.98 -3.53 -18.81
CA CYS A 47 -0.85 -4.98 -18.72
C CYS A 47 0.43 -5.41 -17.98
N ILE A 48 1.56 -4.75 -18.24
CA ILE A 48 2.82 -5.03 -17.54
C ILE A 48 2.69 -4.68 -16.06
N VAL A 49 2.08 -3.55 -15.72
CA VAL A 49 1.82 -3.14 -14.33
C VAL A 49 0.92 -4.17 -13.66
N VAL A 50 -0.21 -4.56 -14.26
CA VAL A 50 -1.11 -5.57 -13.70
C VAL A 50 -0.41 -6.91 -13.53
N TRP A 51 0.39 -7.35 -14.50
CA TRP A 51 1.16 -8.60 -14.39
C TRP A 51 2.25 -8.51 -13.30
N PHE A 52 2.96 -7.39 -13.21
CA PHE A 52 4.03 -7.17 -12.26
C PHE A 52 3.51 -7.06 -10.83
N PHE A 53 2.41 -6.31 -10.62
CA PHE A 53 1.74 -6.23 -9.32
C PHE A 53 1.04 -7.54 -8.96
N GLY A 54 0.36 -8.21 -9.90
CA GLY A 54 -0.21 -9.54 -9.66
C GLY A 54 0.83 -10.54 -9.20
N LYS A 55 2.00 -10.57 -9.85
CA LYS A 55 3.12 -11.43 -9.45
C LYS A 55 3.75 -11.02 -8.11
N LEU A 56 3.73 -9.72 -7.76
CA LEU A 56 4.18 -9.23 -6.45
C LEU A 56 3.21 -9.59 -5.32
N PHE A 57 1.91 -9.73 -5.62
CA PHE A 57 0.89 -10.09 -4.63
C PHE A 57 0.67 -11.60 -4.53
N GLU A 58 1.09 -12.41 -5.50
CA GLU A 58 0.88 -13.87 -5.47
C GLU A 58 1.84 -14.61 -4.51
N GLU A 59 2.91 -13.98 -4.03
CA GLU A 59 3.77 -14.54 -2.96
C GLU A 59 3.34 -14.14 -1.53
N ASP A 60 2.43 -13.18 -1.36
CA ASP A 60 1.96 -12.69 -0.05
C ASP A 60 0.46 -12.99 0.23
N ILE A 61 -0.24 -13.73 -0.65
CA ILE A 61 -1.64 -14.16 -0.45
C ILE A 61 -1.73 -15.67 -0.16
N GLU A 62 -0.69 -16.24 0.44
CA GLU A 62 -0.89 -17.32 1.40
C GLU A 62 -0.88 -16.69 2.80
N ALA A 63 -2.07 -16.57 3.42
CA ALA A 63 -2.32 -16.11 4.79
C ALA A 63 -2.53 -14.60 5.05
N PHE A 64 -3.53 -13.99 4.39
CA PHE A 64 -4.34 -12.97 5.07
C PHE A 64 -5.78 -13.01 4.54
N GLU A 65 -6.50 -14.06 4.96
CA GLU A 65 -7.95 -14.12 4.84
C GLU A 65 -8.53 -13.07 5.81
N LEU A 66 -9.01 -11.95 5.25
CA LEU A 66 -9.85 -11.03 6.00
C LEU A 66 -11.11 -11.82 6.39
N PRO A 67 -11.49 -11.87 7.68
CA PRO A 67 -12.71 -12.54 8.08
C PRO A 67 -13.87 -11.69 7.56
N ASP A 68 -14.45 -12.13 6.44
CA ASP A 68 -15.81 -11.78 6.11
C ASP A 68 -16.69 -12.19 7.30
N THR A 69 -17.56 -11.26 7.67
CA THR A 69 -18.29 -11.15 8.93
C THR A 69 -19.33 -12.28 9.19
N GLU A 70 -19.20 -13.46 8.60
CA GLU A 70 -20.24 -14.52 8.70
C GLU A 70 -19.73 -15.96 8.93
N ALA A 71 -18.46 -16.18 9.26
CA ALA A 71 -17.98 -17.52 9.68
C ALA A 71 -17.35 -17.49 11.09
N ALA A 72 -18.18 -17.23 12.10
CA ALA A 72 -17.94 -17.86 13.39
C ALA A 72 -18.02 -19.37 13.17
N GLN A 73 -17.03 -20.11 13.68
CA GLN A 73 -16.95 -21.59 13.76
C GLN A 73 -16.28 -22.31 12.58
N ASP A 74 -14.94 -22.24 12.47
CA ASP A 74 -14.19 -23.46 12.11
C ASP A 74 -12.71 -23.50 12.57
N SER A 75 -12.43 -23.04 13.79
CA SER A 75 -11.17 -23.36 14.49
C SER A 75 -11.44 -24.40 15.59
N THR A 76 -12.02 -25.54 15.21
CA THR A 76 -12.18 -26.72 16.09
C THR A 76 -11.24 -27.84 15.68
N THR A 77 -9.93 -27.61 15.77
CA THR A 77 -8.97 -28.63 16.22
C THR A 77 -7.75 -27.97 16.88
N ALA A 78 -7.98 -26.93 17.69
CA ALA A 78 -6.94 -26.31 18.52
C ALA A 78 -7.09 -26.82 19.96
N ASP A 79 -6.00 -27.29 20.55
CA ASP A 79 -5.95 -27.71 21.94
C ASP A 79 -6.61 -26.65 22.85
N PRO A 80 -7.62 -27.01 23.66
CA PRO A 80 -8.35 -26.05 24.48
C PRO A 80 -7.44 -25.34 25.51
N ALA A 81 -6.32 -25.99 25.86
CA ALA A 81 -5.29 -25.42 26.72
C ALA A 81 -4.55 -24.24 26.07
N LEU A 82 -4.23 -24.30 24.78
CA LEU A 82 -3.51 -23.25 24.07
C LEU A 82 -4.37 -21.99 23.89
N ASN A 83 -5.64 -22.18 23.53
CA ASN A 83 -6.57 -21.06 23.41
C ASN A 83 -6.79 -20.35 24.76
N THR A 84 -6.93 -21.12 25.85
CA THR A 84 -7.09 -20.55 27.19
C THR A 84 -5.86 -19.76 27.65
N GLN A 85 -4.66 -20.24 27.31
CA GLN A 85 -3.39 -19.55 27.62
C GLN A 85 -3.28 -18.22 26.87
N HIS A 86 -3.64 -18.21 25.58
CA HIS A 86 -3.61 -17.00 24.75
C HIS A 86 -4.62 -15.97 25.25
N ASP A 87 -5.86 -16.38 25.50
CA ASP A 87 -6.93 -15.51 26.01
C ASP A 87 -6.58 -14.91 27.37
N PHE A 88 -5.98 -15.70 28.27
CA PHE A 88 -5.52 -15.22 29.57
C PHE A 88 -4.38 -14.20 29.43
N THR A 89 -3.39 -14.49 28.59
CA THR A 89 -2.24 -13.60 28.36
C THR A 89 -2.70 -12.26 27.79
N GLN A 90 -3.58 -12.30 26.79
CA GLN A 90 -4.16 -11.11 26.19
C GLN A 90 -4.98 -10.30 27.21
N SER A 91 -5.83 -10.97 27.99
CA SER A 91 -6.64 -10.32 29.03
C SER A 91 -5.78 -9.69 30.13
N ALA A 92 -4.69 -10.34 30.52
CA ALA A 92 -3.76 -9.82 31.51
C ALA A 92 -3.04 -8.57 31.00
N LEU A 93 -2.58 -8.56 29.75
CA LEU A 93 -1.94 -7.39 29.12
C LEU A 93 -2.93 -6.23 28.92
N ASP A 94 -4.18 -6.53 28.61
CA ASP A 94 -5.25 -5.52 28.46
C ASP A 94 -5.70 -4.90 29.78
N ALA A 95 -5.52 -5.59 30.90
CA ALA A 95 -5.80 -5.04 32.23
C ALA A 95 -4.77 -3.99 32.67
N LEU A 96 -3.58 -3.95 32.05
CA LEU A 96 -2.53 -2.99 32.37
C LEU A 96 -2.94 -1.58 31.90
N THR A 97 -2.75 -0.60 32.79
CA THR A 97 -3.08 0.80 32.50
C THR A 97 -2.00 1.49 31.66
N ASP A 98 -0.78 0.96 31.67
CA ASP A 98 0.33 1.49 30.91
C ASP A 98 0.22 1.05 29.43
N PRO A 99 0.46 1.95 28.45
CA PRO A 99 0.48 1.60 27.04
C PRO A 99 1.57 0.57 26.71
N ILE A 100 1.18 -0.56 26.13
CA ILE A 100 2.09 -1.63 25.70
C ILE A 100 1.95 -1.84 24.21
N LEU A 101 3.10 -1.91 23.54
CA LEU A 101 3.24 -2.24 22.13
C LEU A 101 4.25 -3.37 22.00
N VAL A 102 3.89 -4.41 21.24
CA VAL A 102 4.81 -5.48 20.87
C VAL A 102 5.04 -5.40 19.37
N ILE A 103 6.30 -5.43 18.99
CA ILE A 103 6.74 -5.33 17.61
C ILE A 103 7.57 -6.56 17.25
N ASP A 104 7.42 -7.02 16.02
CA ASP A 104 8.27 -8.06 15.44
C ASP A 104 9.61 -7.48 14.96
N THR A 105 10.55 -8.37 14.68
CA THR A 105 11.83 -8.15 14.00
C THR A 105 11.70 -7.34 12.70
N GLU A 106 10.60 -7.48 11.97
CA GLU A 106 10.30 -6.67 10.77
C GLU A 106 9.74 -5.26 11.07
N ARG A 107 9.75 -4.84 12.34
CA ARG A 107 9.14 -3.59 12.85
C ARG A 107 7.63 -3.51 12.61
N ARG A 108 6.97 -4.66 12.51
CA ARG A 108 5.51 -4.74 12.42
C ARG A 108 4.91 -4.80 13.80
N LEU A 109 3.81 -4.08 13.99
CA LEU A 109 3.05 -4.14 15.24
C LEU A 109 2.37 -5.50 15.35
N VAL A 110 2.71 -6.30 16.35
CA VAL A 110 2.12 -7.63 16.61
C VAL A 110 1.01 -7.56 17.65
N PHE A 111 1.16 -6.68 18.64
CA PHE A 111 0.17 -6.51 19.69
C PHE A 111 0.13 -5.07 20.21
N THR A 112 -1.07 -4.63 20.59
CA THR A 112 -1.29 -3.42 21.38
C THR A 112 -2.32 -3.69 22.44
N ASN A 113 -2.09 -3.19 23.65
CA ASN A 113 -3.14 -3.22 24.67
C ASN A 113 -4.13 -2.06 24.49
N ARG A 114 -5.27 -2.16 25.16
CA ARG A 114 -6.30 -1.11 25.15
C ARG A 114 -5.78 0.28 25.54
N ALA A 115 -4.84 0.37 26.48
CA ALA A 115 -4.24 1.64 26.88
C ALA A 115 -3.46 2.31 25.73
N ALA A 116 -2.67 1.55 24.97
CA ALA A 116 -1.96 2.04 23.80
C ALA A 116 -2.91 2.45 22.67
N GLN A 117 -3.98 1.67 22.43
CA GLN A 117 -5.02 2.02 21.45
C GLN A 117 -5.69 3.35 21.79
N ASN A 118 -6.09 3.55 23.05
CA ASN A 118 -6.73 4.79 23.49
C ASN A 118 -5.78 6.00 23.44
N ARG A 119 -4.50 5.80 23.75
CA ARG A 119 -3.50 6.87 23.84
C ARG A 119 -3.00 7.32 22.47
N PHE A 120 -2.73 6.37 21.58
CA PHE A 120 -2.03 6.61 20.32
C PHE A 120 -2.86 6.27 19.06
N ASN A 121 -4.08 5.76 19.23
CA ASN A 121 -4.99 5.37 18.14
C ASN A 121 -4.40 4.28 17.22
N PHE A 122 -3.60 3.37 17.78
CA PHE A 122 -3.01 2.24 17.08
C PHE A 122 -3.97 1.06 17.05
N THR A 123 -4.95 1.09 16.14
CA THR A 123 -5.96 0.01 16.03
C THR A 123 -5.50 -1.13 15.11
N ASN A 124 -4.49 -0.90 14.27
CA ASN A 124 -4.13 -1.83 13.20
C ASN A 124 -2.84 -2.59 13.52
N VAL A 125 -3.00 -3.87 13.84
CA VAL A 125 -1.91 -4.85 13.91
C VAL A 125 -1.40 -5.14 12.47
N GLY A 126 -0.12 -5.45 12.32
CA GLY A 126 0.53 -5.74 11.04
C GLY A 126 1.08 -4.52 10.28
N ILE A 127 0.78 -3.30 10.73
CA ILE A 127 1.35 -2.07 10.15
C ILE A 127 2.78 -1.86 10.64
N ARG A 128 3.66 -1.39 9.75
CA ARG A 128 5.02 -0.98 10.05
C ARG A 128 5.06 0.22 11.00
N LEU A 129 5.86 0.13 12.07
CA LEU A 129 5.95 1.14 13.12
C LEU A 129 6.35 2.51 12.56
N GLU A 130 7.21 2.57 11.55
CA GLU A 130 7.61 3.82 10.88
C GLU A 130 6.44 4.59 10.22
N THR A 131 5.36 3.89 9.87
CA THR A 131 4.15 4.52 9.31
C THR A 131 3.31 5.20 10.39
N LEU A 132 3.39 4.67 11.62
CA LEU A 132 2.60 5.12 12.77
C LEU A 132 3.32 6.19 13.59
N ILE A 133 4.66 6.11 13.70
CA ILE A 133 5.46 6.99 14.56
C ILE A 133 6.54 7.69 13.74
N ARG A 134 6.47 9.02 13.66
CA ARG A 134 7.49 9.87 13.03
C ARG A 134 8.58 10.30 14.02
N PHE A 135 9.15 9.35 14.76
CA PHE A 135 10.18 9.62 15.77
C PHE A 135 11.44 8.80 15.48
N PRO A 136 12.44 9.36 14.77
CA PRO A 136 13.57 8.60 14.27
C PRO A 136 14.46 8.04 15.40
N GLN A 137 14.53 8.71 16.54
CA GLN A 137 15.32 8.25 17.69
C GLN A 137 14.78 6.97 18.31
N LEU A 138 13.45 6.79 18.31
CA LEU A 138 12.82 5.55 18.77
C LEU A 138 13.14 4.38 17.84
N LEU A 139 13.11 4.61 16.53
CA LEU A 139 13.46 3.59 15.54
C LEU A 139 14.94 3.16 15.69
N GLU A 140 15.84 4.12 15.89
CA GLU A 140 17.26 3.83 16.11
C GLU A 140 17.49 3.02 17.40
N ALA A 141 16.74 3.32 18.46
CA ALA A 141 16.86 2.56 19.70
C ALA A 141 16.30 1.14 19.58
N ILE A 142 15.20 0.95 18.86
CA ILE A 142 14.68 -0.38 18.54
C ILE A 142 15.75 -1.20 17.81
N ASP A 143 16.44 -0.60 16.84
CA ASP A 143 17.53 -1.27 16.11
C ASP A 143 18.70 -1.66 17.03
N LYS A 144 19.07 -0.79 17.97
CA LYS A 144 20.13 -1.09 18.96
C LYS A 144 19.75 -2.25 19.87
N ILE A 145 18.49 -2.31 20.31
CA ILE A 145 18.00 -3.37 21.20
C ILE A 145 17.88 -4.69 20.44
N ALA A 146 17.41 -4.66 19.19
CA ALA A 146 17.32 -5.85 18.36
C ALA A 146 18.70 -6.53 18.18
N LEU A 147 19.79 -5.74 18.18
CA LEU A 147 21.16 -6.25 18.05
C LEU A 147 21.78 -6.67 19.40
N ASN A 148 21.57 -5.89 20.46
CA ASN A 148 22.32 -6.05 21.72
C ASN A 148 21.51 -6.67 22.87
N LEU A 149 20.19 -6.80 22.73
CA LEU A 149 19.24 -7.27 23.77
C LEU A 149 19.26 -6.50 25.09
N GLU A 150 19.97 -5.37 25.17
CA GLU A 150 19.98 -4.52 26.36
C GLU A 150 18.78 -3.55 26.34
N PRO A 151 18.03 -3.40 27.44
CA PRO A 151 16.89 -2.48 27.50
C PRO A 151 17.35 -1.02 27.38
N VAL A 152 16.59 -0.22 26.64
CA VAL A 152 16.85 1.22 26.48
C VAL A 152 15.64 2.03 26.93
N ASP A 153 15.91 3.01 27.79
CA ASP A 153 14.93 4.01 28.21
C ASP A 153 15.11 5.28 27.39
N ILE A 154 14.03 5.74 26.77
CA ILE A 154 14.01 6.98 25.98
C ILE A 154 12.92 7.89 26.52
N VAL A 155 13.24 9.17 26.68
CA VAL A 155 12.25 10.20 26.96
C VAL A 155 11.77 10.75 25.63
N TRP A 156 10.49 10.57 25.33
CA TRP A 156 9.83 11.11 24.16
C TRP A 156 9.12 12.41 24.52
N GLU A 157 9.42 13.48 23.78
CA GLU A 157 8.73 14.76 23.86
C GLU A 157 7.80 14.95 22.64
N SER A 158 6.48 15.06 22.88
CA SER A 158 5.50 15.31 21.82
C SER A 158 5.15 16.81 21.72
N HIS A 159 5.26 17.37 20.51
CA HIS A 159 5.12 18.79 20.22
C HIS A 159 3.78 19.16 19.54
N ILE A 160 2.65 18.52 19.87
CA ILE A 160 1.32 18.92 19.36
C ILE A 160 0.22 18.48 20.34
N PRO A 161 -0.81 19.29 20.70
CA PRO A 161 -0.82 20.68 21.19
C PRO A 161 -0.67 20.75 22.73
N SER A 162 -0.09 19.72 23.37
CA SER A 162 0.28 19.75 24.79
C SER A 162 1.72 19.27 24.94
N HIS A 163 2.60 20.09 25.50
CA HIS A 163 3.96 19.70 25.87
C HIS A 163 3.87 18.54 26.86
N ARG A 164 4.22 17.32 26.43
CA ARG A 164 4.21 16.13 27.28
C ARG A 164 5.47 15.32 27.05
N PHE A 165 6.09 14.94 28.17
CA PHE A 165 7.21 14.01 28.23
C PHE A 165 6.63 12.63 28.55
N ASP A 166 6.66 11.72 27.59
CA ASP A 166 6.30 10.32 27.79
C ASP A 166 7.61 9.52 27.87
N ARG A 167 7.79 8.72 28.92
CA ARG A 167 8.93 7.80 29.03
C ARG A 167 8.57 6.50 28.32
N VAL A 168 9.45 6.06 27.44
CA VAL A 168 9.29 4.81 26.68
C VAL A 168 10.41 3.86 27.12
N ASN A 169 10.03 2.76 27.75
CA ASN A 169 10.93 1.65 28.02
C ASN A 169 10.80 0.64 26.88
N ILE A 170 11.92 0.22 26.33
CA ILE A 170 11.96 -0.74 25.22
C ILE A 170 12.84 -1.91 25.64
N THR A 171 12.29 -3.11 25.54
CA THR A 171 12.95 -4.35 25.94
C THR A 171 12.74 -5.40 24.83
N ALA A 172 13.80 -6.10 24.44
CA ALA A 172 13.69 -7.28 23.57
C ALA A 172 13.60 -8.55 24.39
N PHE A 173 12.81 -9.51 23.90
CA PHE A 173 12.70 -10.84 24.44
C PHE A 173 12.73 -11.85 23.28
N GLN A 174 13.30 -13.02 23.55
CA GLN A 174 13.28 -14.15 22.62
C GLN A 174 12.13 -15.07 23.02
N VAL A 175 11.33 -15.50 22.06
CA VAL A 175 10.30 -16.53 22.28
C VAL A 175 10.92 -17.86 21.89
N GLU A 176 11.22 -18.71 22.87
CA GLU A 176 11.58 -20.10 22.60
C GLU A 176 10.33 -20.83 22.08
N THR A 177 10.26 -21.05 20.77
CA THR A 177 9.28 -21.98 20.18
C THR A 177 9.75 -23.40 20.51
N GLY A 178 9.15 -23.99 21.55
CA GLY A 178 9.35 -25.39 21.96
C GLY A 178 8.61 -26.40 21.10
#